data_AF-A0A926W422-F1
#
_entry.id   AF-A0A926W422-F1
#
_cell.length_a   1.000
_cell.length_b   1.000
_cell.length_c   1.000
_cell.angle_alpha   90.00
_cell.angle_beta   90.00
_cell.angle_gamma   90.00
#
_symmetry.space_group_name_H-M   'P 1'
#
loop_
_entity.id
_entity.type
_entity.pdbx_description
1 polymer ?
#
loop_
_entity_poly.entity_id
_entity_poly.type
_entity_poly.pdbx_seq_one_letter_code
_entity_poly.pdbx_strand_id
1 'polypeptide(L)'
;MNSSVLIVGEDDFPSRVISRVRGLAALTLRTVASAQEAEDLIQADPSELMILQASRAETWELCRRLKQQRTLNSIYCLLVDDRSCPADQAEESLLGRYTSLMTTALETGADAYVWLGEDNPDQAELGFADHQSRLFQAQLRLGLRRIQSYRELSRANDLLSAIALSDPLTQLSNRRAFDWELPRQIQAAREQGAALSLLILDIDHFKSVNDQYGHLIGDQVLQLVAERLSHNMRFYETPFRYGGEEFVVILNSTSADAALMIGDRLCRLIGDHPFAVSETLDLSITISVGVSCLTSDDDERGVSLLDRADQNLLKAKLEGRNRVVQS
;
A
#
# COMPACT_ATOMS: atom_id res chain seq x y z
N MET A 1 15.89 -0.57 -10.57
CA MET A 1 15.25 -1.85 -10.16
C MET A 1 14.92 -2.63 -11.41
N ASN A 2 15.29 -3.90 -11.46
CA ASN A 2 15.02 -4.74 -12.62
C ASN A 2 13.54 -5.14 -12.63
N SER A 3 12.90 -5.13 -13.80
CA SER A 3 11.55 -5.67 -13.93
C SER A 3 11.61 -7.20 -14.00
N SER A 4 10.74 -7.85 -13.24
CA SER A 4 10.60 -9.31 -13.25
C SER A 4 9.76 -9.73 -14.45
N VAL A 5 10.29 -10.68 -15.21
CA VAL A 5 9.66 -11.25 -16.40
C VAL A 5 9.56 -12.75 -16.22
N LEU A 6 8.34 -13.28 -16.26
CA LEU A 6 8.08 -14.71 -16.23
C LEU A 6 7.72 -15.20 -17.64
N ILE A 7 8.48 -16.16 -18.14
CA ILE A 7 8.23 -16.79 -19.43
C ILE A 7 7.59 -18.15 -19.16
N VAL A 8 6.40 -18.38 -19.70
CA VAL A 8 5.62 -19.61 -19.53
C VAL A 8 5.54 -20.33 -20.87
N GLY A 9 6.18 -21.49 -20.95
CA GLY A 9 6.20 -22.33 -22.14
C GLY A 9 7.27 -23.42 -22.07
N GLU A 10 7.22 -24.35 -23.02
CA GLU A 10 8.07 -25.55 -23.07
C GLU A 10 8.97 -25.55 -24.33
N ASP A 11 9.67 -26.67 -24.56
CA ASP A 11 10.52 -26.90 -25.72
C ASP A 11 11.58 -25.80 -25.90
N ASP A 12 11.74 -25.29 -27.11
CA ASP A 12 12.70 -24.24 -27.44
C ASP A 12 12.14 -22.82 -27.23
N PHE A 13 10.84 -22.68 -26.91
CA PHE A 13 10.17 -21.39 -26.79
C PHE A 13 10.85 -20.45 -25.80
N PRO A 14 11.17 -20.84 -24.54
CA PRO A 14 11.86 -19.96 -23.61
C PRO A 14 13.21 -19.48 -24.15
N SER A 15 13.97 -20.37 -24.78
CA SER A 15 15.28 -20.04 -25.36
C SER A 15 15.15 -19.02 -26.50
N ARG A 16 14.12 -19.17 -27.34
CA ARG A 16 13.82 -18.27 -28.47
C ARG A 16 13.35 -16.88 -28.02
N VAL A 17 12.57 -16.81 -26.94
CA VAL A 17 12.17 -15.54 -26.32
C VAL A 17 13.39 -14.87 -25.70
N ILE A 18 14.16 -15.59 -24.87
CA ILE A 18 15.34 -15.05 -24.18
C ILE A 18 16.35 -14.48 -25.19
N SER A 19 16.61 -15.16 -26.31
CA SER A 19 17.54 -14.66 -27.32
C SER A 19 17.13 -13.33 -27.93
N ARG A 20 15.81 -13.07 -28.06
CA ARG A 20 15.23 -11.82 -28.60
C ARG A 20 15.09 -10.70 -27.57
N VAL A 21 15.15 -11.05 -26.29
CA VAL A 21 15.17 -10.10 -25.16
C VAL A 21 16.60 -9.64 -24.81
N ARG A 22 17.64 -10.38 -25.24
CA ARG A 22 19.05 -9.99 -25.04
C ARG A 22 19.31 -8.58 -25.58
N GLY A 23 19.72 -7.67 -24.69
CA GLY A 23 19.98 -6.26 -25.01
C GLY A 23 18.86 -5.29 -24.62
N LEU A 24 17.72 -5.76 -24.12
CA LEU A 24 16.66 -4.92 -23.56
C LEU A 24 16.80 -4.80 -22.03
N ALA A 25 17.16 -3.60 -21.56
CA ALA A 25 17.13 -3.19 -20.14
C ALA A 25 17.79 -4.20 -19.16
N ALA A 26 17.68 -3.94 -17.86
CA ALA A 26 18.04 -4.90 -16.83
C ALA A 26 16.77 -5.66 -16.42
N LEU A 27 16.58 -6.86 -16.97
CA LEU A 27 15.43 -7.72 -16.73
C LEU A 27 15.84 -8.94 -15.90
N THR A 28 15.01 -9.30 -14.93
CA THR A 28 15.16 -10.56 -14.18
C THR A 28 14.24 -11.59 -14.79
N LEU A 29 14.80 -12.55 -15.52
CA LEU A 29 14.06 -13.56 -16.27
C LEU A 29 13.89 -14.83 -15.43
N ARG A 30 12.65 -15.36 -15.39
CA ARG A 30 12.33 -16.69 -14.87
C ARG A 30 11.55 -17.44 -15.93
N THR A 31 11.73 -18.76 -15.98
CA THR A 31 11.08 -19.64 -16.96
C THR A 31 10.36 -20.77 -16.26
N VAL A 32 9.14 -21.08 -16.68
CA VAL A 32 8.36 -22.22 -16.20
C VAL A 32 7.70 -22.94 -17.36
N ALA A 33 7.56 -24.26 -17.24
CA ALA A 33 7.02 -25.11 -18.29
C ALA A 33 5.49 -25.09 -18.30
N SER A 34 4.87 -25.10 -17.12
CA SER A 34 3.42 -25.27 -16.99
C SER A 34 2.70 -24.01 -16.50
N ALA A 35 1.43 -23.87 -16.89
CA ALA A 35 0.57 -22.80 -16.40
C ALA A 35 0.31 -22.89 -14.89
N GLN A 36 0.27 -24.09 -14.31
CA GLN A 36 0.05 -24.29 -12.88
C GLN A 36 1.23 -23.79 -12.05
N GLU A 37 2.45 -24.15 -12.44
CA GLU A 37 3.68 -23.68 -11.79
C GLU A 37 3.79 -22.15 -11.87
N ALA A 38 3.37 -21.56 -12.99
CA ALA A 38 3.31 -20.10 -13.12
C ALA A 38 2.37 -19.45 -12.09
N GLU A 39 1.18 -20.02 -11.85
CA GLU A 39 0.25 -19.51 -10.84
C GLU A 39 0.83 -19.58 -9.43
N ASP A 40 1.42 -20.71 -9.07
CA ASP A 40 2.02 -20.91 -7.74
C ASP A 40 3.13 -19.88 -7.48
N LEU A 41 3.97 -19.61 -8.50
CA LEU A 41 5.01 -18.59 -8.42
C LEU A 41 4.45 -17.17 -8.31
N ILE A 42 3.40 -16.84 -9.06
CA ILE A 42 2.79 -15.49 -9.04
C ILE A 42 2.14 -15.21 -7.69
N GLN A 43 1.54 -16.22 -7.05
CA GLN A 43 0.96 -16.08 -5.72
C GLN A 43 2.04 -15.83 -4.65
N ALA A 44 3.21 -16.46 -4.79
CA ALA A 44 4.32 -16.27 -3.86
C ALA A 44 5.10 -14.97 -4.11
N ASP A 45 5.37 -14.64 -5.38
CA ASP A 45 6.14 -13.47 -5.81
C ASP A 45 5.65 -12.98 -7.20
N PRO A 46 4.72 -12.00 -7.24
CA PRO A 46 4.07 -11.58 -8.47
C PRO A 46 5.07 -10.97 -9.45
N SER A 47 5.12 -11.52 -10.65
CA SER A 47 5.90 -10.97 -11.76
C SER A 47 5.17 -9.82 -12.43
N GLU A 48 5.90 -8.81 -12.90
CA GLU A 48 5.27 -7.61 -13.49
C GLU A 48 4.90 -7.79 -14.96
N LEU A 49 5.61 -8.69 -15.63
CA LEU A 49 5.41 -9.03 -17.02
C LEU A 49 5.44 -10.53 -17.21
N MET A 50 4.52 -11.02 -18.05
CA MET A 50 4.43 -12.41 -18.46
C MET A 50 4.52 -12.53 -19.97
N ILE A 51 5.33 -13.47 -20.42
CA ILE A 51 5.42 -13.88 -21.83
C ILE A 51 4.88 -15.30 -21.92
N LEU A 52 3.80 -15.48 -22.68
CA LEU A 52 3.00 -16.69 -22.69
C LEU A 52 3.05 -17.35 -24.08
N GLN A 53 3.40 -18.63 -24.14
CA GLN A 53 3.44 -19.39 -25.39
C GLN A 53 2.03 -19.63 -25.92
N ALA A 54 1.68 -19.01 -27.05
CA ALA A 54 0.31 -18.99 -27.56
C ALA A 54 -0.11 -20.27 -28.31
N SER A 55 0.81 -21.17 -28.65
CA SER A 55 0.46 -22.50 -29.18
C SER A 55 -0.27 -23.39 -28.16
N ARG A 56 -0.16 -23.09 -26.86
CA ARG A 56 -0.68 -23.90 -25.76
C ARG A 56 -1.97 -23.32 -25.19
N ALA A 57 -3.08 -24.06 -25.21
CA ALA A 57 -4.37 -23.56 -24.72
C ALA A 57 -4.36 -23.13 -23.23
N GLU A 58 -3.56 -23.81 -22.40
CA GLU A 58 -3.44 -23.52 -20.96
C GLU A 58 -2.89 -22.12 -20.64
N THR A 59 -2.04 -21.55 -21.50
CA THR A 59 -1.46 -20.22 -21.27
C THR A 59 -2.48 -19.11 -21.56
N TRP A 60 -3.43 -19.36 -22.48
CA TRP A 60 -4.56 -18.47 -22.72
C TRP A 60 -5.52 -18.46 -21.53
N GLU A 61 -5.80 -19.63 -20.96
CA GLU A 61 -6.62 -19.73 -19.76
C GLU A 61 -5.97 -19.03 -18.58
N LEU A 62 -4.66 -19.23 -18.38
CA LEU A 62 -3.88 -18.52 -17.38
C LEU A 62 -3.99 -17.00 -17.55
N CYS A 63 -3.78 -16.49 -18.76
CA CYS A 63 -3.94 -15.06 -19.05
C CYS A 63 -5.34 -14.56 -18.67
N ARG A 64 -6.38 -15.29 -19.08
CA ARG A 64 -7.77 -14.93 -18.76
C ARG A 64 -8.01 -14.85 -17.25
N ARG A 65 -7.58 -15.88 -16.51
CA ARG A 65 -7.76 -15.95 -15.05
C ARG A 65 -7.06 -14.80 -14.34
N LEU A 66 -5.79 -14.52 -14.68
CA LEU A 66 -5.04 -13.42 -14.09
C LEU A 66 -5.73 -12.07 -14.33
N LYS A 67 -6.24 -11.84 -15.54
CA LYS A 67 -6.91 -10.59 -15.92
C LYS A 67 -8.28 -10.40 -15.26
N GLN A 68 -8.94 -11.49 -14.83
CA GLN A 68 -10.19 -11.43 -14.08
C GLN A 68 -9.99 -11.18 -12.58
N GLN A 69 -8.78 -11.40 -12.04
CA GLN A 69 -8.47 -11.17 -10.63
C GLN A 69 -8.09 -9.71 -10.38
N ARG A 70 -8.78 -9.05 -9.44
CA ARG A 70 -8.55 -7.63 -9.13
C ARG A 70 -7.11 -7.30 -8.69
N THR A 71 -6.44 -8.25 -8.06
CA THR A 71 -5.07 -8.07 -7.53
C THR A 71 -3.99 -8.31 -8.57
N LEU A 72 -4.25 -9.13 -9.60
CA LEU A 72 -3.26 -9.56 -10.58
C LEU A 72 -3.51 -9.03 -11.99
N ASN A 73 -4.64 -8.35 -12.24
CA ASN A 73 -4.98 -7.84 -13.57
C ASN A 73 -4.01 -6.76 -14.10
N SER A 74 -3.16 -6.20 -13.23
CA SER A 74 -2.12 -5.23 -13.55
C SER A 74 -0.87 -5.85 -14.18
N ILE A 75 -0.66 -7.18 -14.05
CA ILE A 75 0.45 -7.90 -14.66
C ILE A 75 0.34 -7.77 -16.19
N TYR A 76 1.40 -7.33 -16.87
CA TYR A 76 1.40 -7.20 -18.32
C TYR A 76 1.53 -8.57 -19.00
N CYS A 77 0.54 -9.00 -19.78
CA CYS A 77 0.52 -10.29 -20.46
C CYS A 77 0.78 -10.14 -21.96
N LEU A 78 1.88 -10.71 -22.44
CA LEU A 78 2.24 -10.79 -23.86
C LEU A 78 2.10 -12.23 -24.34
N LEU A 79 1.10 -12.50 -25.18
CA LEU A 79 0.98 -13.79 -25.87
C LEU A 79 1.89 -13.81 -27.10
N VAL A 80 2.70 -14.85 -27.21
CA VAL A 80 3.66 -15.02 -28.29
C VAL A 80 3.34 -16.31 -29.03
N ASP A 81 2.91 -16.17 -30.28
CA ASP A 81 2.67 -17.31 -31.15
C ASP A 81 3.98 -17.79 -31.76
N ASP A 82 4.28 -19.05 -31.47
CA ASP A 82 5.47 -19.81 -31.82
C ASP A 82 5.21 -20.79 -32.97
N ARG A 83 3.96 -20.92 -33.44
CA ARG A 83 3.58 -21.87 -34.49
C ARG A 83 4.17 -21.45 -35.83
N SER A 84 4.63 -22.43 -36.59
CA SER A 84 5.10 -22.23 -37.96
C SER A 84 3.98 -21.70 -38.86
N CYS A 85 4.43 -21.01 -39.91
CA CYS A 85 3.58 -20.61 -41.01
C CYS A 85 3.00 -21.89 -41.68
N PRO A 86 1.67 -22.06 -41.79
CA PRO A 86 1.12 -23.19 -42.52
C PRO A 86 1.61 -23.18 -43.97
N ALA A 87 2.04 -24.34 -44.45
CA ALA A 87 2.43 -24.54 -45.84
C ALA A 87 1.18 -24.58 -46.72
N ASP A 88 0.87 -23.47 -47.37
CA ASP A 88 0.10 -23.27 -48.62
C ASP A 88 -1.14 -24.15 -48.96
N GLN A 89 -1.76 -24.84 -47.99
CA GLN A 89 -2.91 -25.73 -48.23
C GLN A 89 -4.15 -25.39 -47.38
N ALA A 90 -4.19 -24.23 -46.73
CA ALA A 90 -5.38 -23.75 -46.02
C ALA A 90 -6.14 -22.70 -46.84
N GLU A 91 -7.46 -22.81 -46.90
CA GLU A 91 -8.36 -21.80 -47.50
C GLU A 91 -8.24 -20.42 -46.82
N GLU A 92 -7.65 -20.38 -45.63
CA GLU A 92 -7.47 -19.18 -44.82
C GLU A 92 -6.09 -18.53 -45.05
N SER A 93 -6.09 -17.28 -45.50
CA SER A 93 -4.88 -16.47 -45.63
C SER A 93 -4.17 -16.34 -44.26
N LEU A 94 -2.83 -16.39 -44.27
CA LEU A 94 -1.98 -16.14 -43.09
C LEU A 94 -2.37 -14.87 -42.33
N LEU A 95 -2.72 -13.82 -43.07
CA LEU A 95 -3.16 -12.56 -42.49
C LEU A 95 -4.49 -12.72 -41.73
N GLY A 96 -5.42 -13.52 -42.28
CA GLY A 96 -6.70 -13.84 -41.64
C GLY A 96 -6.51 -14.58 -40.32
N ARG A 97 -5.70 -15.63 -40.33
CA ARG A 97 -5.38 -16.41 -39.13
C ARG A 97 -4.70 -15.56 -38.06
N TYR A 98 -3.68 -14.77 -38.43
CA TYR A 98 -2.99 -13.87 -37.49
C TYR A 98 -3.95 -12.85 -36.88
N THR A 99 -4.81 -12.25 -37.70
CA THR A 99 -5.80 -11.25 -37.25
C THR A 99 -6.83 -11.87 -36.32
N SER A 100 -7.30 -13.08 -36.62
CA SER A 100 -8.24 -13.82 -35.77
C SER A 100 -7.64 -14.08 -34.39
N LEU A 101 -6.44 -14.68 -34.34
CA LEU A 101 -5.77 -15.03 -33.09
C LEU A 101 -5.42 -13.79 -32.26
N MET A 102 -4.93 -12.72 -32.90
CA MET A 102 -4.67 -11.45 -32.23
C MET A 102 -5.96 -10.87 -31.62
N THR A 103 -7.06 -10.89 -32.36
CA THR A 103 -8.37 -10.44 -31.86
C THR A 103 -8.77 -11.23 -30.62
N THR A 104 -8.74 -12.56 -30.70
CA THR A 104 -9.08 -13.44 -29.57
C THR A 104 -8.18 -13.21 -28.35
N ALA A 105 -6.89 -12.95 -28.56
CA ALA A 105 -5.94 -12.70 -27.48
C ALA A 105 -6.31 -11.43 -26.70
N LEU A 106 -6.59 -10.35 -27.43
CA LEU A 106 -6.98 -9.07 -26.84
C LEU A 106 -8.35 -9.15 -26.15
N GLU A 107 -9.32 -9.86 -26.75
CA GLU A 107 -10.64 -10.11 -26.13
C GLU A 107 -10.55 -10.94 -24.85
N THR A 108 -9.57 -11.85 -24.78
CA THR A 108 -9.27 -12.64 -23.56
C THR A 108 -8.61 -11.79 -22.46
N GLY A 109 -8.18 -10.56 -22.79
CA GLY A 109 -7.57 -9.61 -21.86
C GLY A 109 -6.05 -9.53 -21.93
N ALA A 110 -5.40 -10.22 -22.88
CA ALA A 110 -3.96 -10.04 -23.09
C ALA A 110 -3.65 -8.60 -23.48
N ASP A 111 -2.51 -8.07 -23.04
CA ASP A 111 -2.12 -6.69 -23.35
C ASP A 111 -1.48 -6.56 -24.73
N ALA A 112 -0.94 -7.65 -25.25
CA ALA A 112 -0.40 -7.73 -26.59
C ALA A 112 -0.32 -9.17 -27.09
N TYR A 113 -0.26 -9.29 -28.41
CA TYR A 113 -0.05 -10.54 -29.13
C TYR A 113 0.99 -10.31 -30.23
N VAL A 114 1.96 -11.23 -30.35
CA VAL A 114 2.99 -11.18 -31.40
C VAL A 114 3.25 -12.57 -31.95
N TRP A 115 3.51 -12.68 -33.24
CA TRP A 115 3.91 -13.93 -33.87
C TRP A 115 5.42 -13.93 -34.11
N LEU A 116 6.14 -14.87 -33.52
CA LEU A 116 7.58 -15.04 -33.71
C LEU A 116 7.94 -16.15 -34.72
N GLY A 117 6.95 -16.89 -35.24
CA GLY A 117 7.12 -17.93 -36.27
C GLY A 117 8.08 -19.05 -35.89
N GLU A 118 8.49 -19.88 -36.83
CA GLU A 118 9.78 -20.59 -36.77
C GLU A 118 10.79 -19.81 -37.60
N ASP A 119 12.07 -19.90 -37.27
CA ASP A 119 13.15 -19.33 -38.09
C ASP A 119 13.29 -20.16 -39.38
N ASN A 120 12.34 -20.04 -40.31
CA ASN A 120 12.39 -20.71 -41.59
C ASN A 120 13.36 -19.97 -42.53
N PRO A 121 14.43 -20.61 -43.02
CA PRO A 121 15.40 -19.98 -43.92
C PRO A 121 14.78 -19.40 -45.19
N ASP A 122 13.69 -19.98 -45.70
CA ASP A 122 12.99 -19.46 -46.90
C ASP A 122 12.25 -18.14 -46.63
N GLN A 123 11.92 -17.85 -45.37
CA GLN A 123 11.28 -16.59 -44.94
C GLN A 123 12.29 -15.49 -44.59
N ALA A 124 13.58 -15.85 -44.47
CA ALA A 124 14.66 -14.91 -44.19
C ALA A 124 14.91 -13.93 -45.37
N GLU A 125 14.61 -14.32 -46.60
CA GLU A 125 14.81 -13.49 -47.80
C GLU A 125 13.89 -12.25 -47.87
N LEU A 126 12.78 -12.23 -47.12
CA LEU A 126 11.75 -11.18 -47.20
C LEU A 126 11.78 -10.18 -46.04
N GLY A 127 12.78 -10.23 -45.14
CA GLY A 127 12.88 -9.31 -43.98
C GLY A 127 11.76 -9.46 -42.94
N PHE A 128 10.86 -10.44 -43.12
CA PHE A 128 9.70 -10.66 -42.27
C PHE A 128 10.10 -11.03 -40.82
N ALA A 129 11.14 -11.86 -40.67
CA ALA A 129 11.69 -12.22 -39.36
C ALA A 129 12.26 -11.01 -38.60
N ASP A 130 12.89 -10.06 -39.30
CA ASP A 130 13.37 -8.80 -38.69
C ASP A 130 12.20 -7.95 -38.20
N HIS A 131 11.15 -7.80 -39.02
CA HIS A 131 9.96 -7.06 -38.63
C HIS A 131 9.24 -7.67 -37.42
N GLN A 132 9.11 -8.99 -37.34
CA GLN A 132 8.52 -9.66 -36.17
C GLN A 132 9.38 -9.52 -34.91
N SER A 133 10.70 -9.68 -35.04
CA SER A 133 11.63 -9.44 -33.93
C SER A 133 11.53 -8.00 -33.41
N ARG A 134 11.48 -7.02 -34.32
CA ARG A 134 11.31 -5.61 -33.97
C ARG A 134 9.95 -5.32 -33.36
N LEU A 135 8.88 -5.94 -33.84
CA LEU A 135 7.54 -5.84 -33.27
C LEU A 135 7.49 -6.40 -31.85
N PHE A 136 8.05 -7.59 -31.63
CA PHE A 136 8.19 -8.19 -30.30
C PHE A 136 8.92 -7.26 -29.33
N GLN A 137 10.07 -6.73 -29.73
CA GLN A 137 10.83 -5.78 -28.91
C GLN A 137 10.06 -4.48 -28.66
N ALA A 138 9.29 -4.00 -29.64
CA ALA A 138 8.45 -2.81 -29.48
C ALA A 138 7.33 -3.03 -28.47
N GLN A 139 6.63 -4.18 -28.54
CA GLN A 139 5.58 -4.56 -27.59
C GLN A 139 6.15 -4.72 -26.18
N LEU A 140 7.31 -5.38 -26.05
CA LEU A 140 7.98 -5.53 -24.76
C LEU A 140 8.38 -4.17 -24.16
N ARG A 141 8.92 -3.24 -24.96
CA ARG A 141 9.22 -1.87 -24.49
C ARG A 141 7.96 -1.12 -24.07
N LEU A 142 6.85 -1.30 -24.78
CA LEU A 142 5.54 -0.72 -24.43
C LEU A 142 5.05 -1.26 -23.08
N GLY A 143 5.11 -2.58 -22.88
CA GLY A 143 4.78 -3.23 -21.61
C GLY A 143 5.62 -2.73 -20.45
N LEU A 144 6.95 -2.66 -20.61
CA LEU A 144 7.86 -2.14 -19.59
C LEU A 144 7.58 -0.68 -19.22
N ARG A 145 7.27 0.18 -20.19
CA ARG A 145 6.86 1.57 -19.92
C ARG A 145 5.56 1.63 -19.12
N ARG A 146 4.56 0.81 -19.48
CA ARG A 146 3.28 0.73 -18.77
C ARG A 146 3.46 0.29 -17.32
N ILE A 147 4.29 -0.73 -17.08
CA ILE A 147 4.66 -1.20 -15.74
C ILE A 147 5.32 -0.05 -14.95
N GLN A 148 6.25 0.68 -15.56
CA GLN A 148 6.90 1.80 -14.91
C GLN A 148 5.90 2.92 -14.54
N SER A 149 5.02 3.31 -15.46
CA SER A 149 3.99 4.33 -15.17
C SER A 149 3.03 3.88 -14.07
N TYR A 150 2.65 2.60 -14.03
CA TYR A 150 1.80 2.07 -12.97
C TYR A 150 2.49 2.12 -11.60
N ARG A 151 3.79 1.78 -11.54
CA ARG A 151 4.59 1.93 -10.31
C ARG A 151 4.66 3.37 -9.83
N GLU A 152 4.93 4.31 -10.74
CA GLU A 152 4.99 5.74 -10.41
C GLU A 152 3.64 6.24 -9.88
N LEU A 153 2.54 5.84 -10.51
CA LEU A 153 1.19 6.16 -10.05
C LEU A 153 0.89 5.56 -8.67
N SER A 154 1.21 4.29 -8.46
CA SER A 154 1.01 3.63 -7.15
C SER A 154 1.79 4.34 -6.06
N ARG A 155 3.08 4.64 -6.30
CA ARG A 155 3.92 5.39 -5.34
C ARG A 155 3.38 6.78 -5.06
N ALA A 156 2.94 7.50 -6.09
CA ALA A 156 2.34 8.81 -5.92
C ALA A 156 1.06 8.72 -5.08
N ASN A 157 0.22 7.71 -5.32
CA ASN A 157 -0.98 7.46 -4.54
C ASN A 157 -0.66 7.10 -3.08
N ASP A 158 0.37 6.29 -2.84
CA ASP A 158 0.82 5.93 -1.49
C ASP A 158 1.34 7.17 -0.75
N LEU A 159 2.13 8.02 -1.41
CA LEU A 159 2.61 9.29 -0.87
C LEU A 159 1.46 10.27 -0.59
N LEU A 160 0.52 10.41 -1.51
CA LEU A 160 -0.67 11.24 -1.32
C LEU A 160 -1.52 10.72 -0.15
N SER A 161 -1.63 9.40 0.00
CA SER A 161 -2.32 8.78 1.12
C SER A 161 -1.58 9.05 2.44
N ALA A 162 -0.25 8.91 2.47
CA ALA A 162 0.55 9.21 3.66
C ALA A 162 0.44 10.69 4.07
N ILE A 163 0.52 11.62 3.11
CA ILE A 163 0.33 13.06 3.34
C ILE A 163 -1.10 13.35 3.83
N ALA A 164 -2.11 12.69 3.25
CA ALA A 164 -3.50 12.88 3.64
C ALA A 164 -3.81 12.34 5.05
N LEU A 165 -2.96 11.49 5.61
CA LEU A 165 -3.14 10.84 6.92
C LEU A 165 -2.18 11.37 8.00
N SER A 166 -1.28 12.29 7.66
CA SER A 166 -0.39 12.95 8.62
C SER A 166 -0.89 14.37 8.93
N ASP A 167 -0.67 14.83 10.15
CA ASP A 167 -0.82 16.23 10.54
C ASP A 167 0.45 17.00 10.12
N PRO A 168 0.34 18.08 9.34
CA PRO A 168 1.51 18.76 8.79
C PRO A 168 2.35 19.49 9.85
N LEU A 169 1.76 19.86 11.00
CA LEU A 169 2.48 20.56 12.06
C LEU A 169 3.29 19.59 12.92
N THR A 170 2.64 18.54 13.41
CA THR A 170 3.18 17.61 14.40
C THR A 170 3.77 16.34 13.81
N GLN A 171 3.52 16.05 12.53
CA GLN A 171 3.90 14.81 11.84
C GLN A 171 3.30 13.53 12.45
N LEU A 172 2.39 13.66 13.42
CA LEU A 172 1.58 12.54 13.90
C LEU A 172 0.50 12.18 12.90
N SER A 173 -0.12 11.01 13.05
CA SER A 173 -1.32 10.69 12.30
C SER A 173 -2.43 11.71 12.60
N ASN A 174 -3.17 12.14 11.59
CA ASN A 174 -4.22 13.14 11.77
C ASN A 174 -5.57 12.49 12.14
N ARG A 175 -6.59 13.32 12.39
CA ARG A 175 -7.96 12.86 12.66
C ARG A 175 -8.52 11.91 11.60
N ARG A 176 -8.25 12.14 10.32
CA ARG A 176 -8.73 11.25 9.26
C ARG A 176 -8.12 9.85 9.37
N ALA A 177 -6.85 9.76 9.74
CA ALA A 177 -6.19 8.49 10.01
C ALA A 177 -6.80 7.79 11.23
N PHE A 178 -7.11 8.55 12.29
CA PHE A 178 -7.81 8.02 13.46
C PHE A 178 -9.19 7.45 13.10
N ASP A 179 -9.99 8.21 12.35
CA ASP A 179 -11.34 7.81 11.92
C ASP A 179 -11.32 6.53 11.04
N TRP A 180 -10.22 6.26 10.33
CA TRP A 180 -10.01 5.04 9.56
C TRP A 180 -9.52 3.87 10.42
N GLU A 181 -8.67 4.15 11.40
CA GLU A 181 -7.97 3.11 12.16
C GLU A 181 -8.81 2.56 13.32
N LEU A 182 -9.57 3.41 14.01
CA LEU A 182 -10.33 2.98 15.19
C LEU A 182 -11.31 1.83 14.92
N PRO A 183 -12.18 1.87 13.87
CA PRO A 183 -13.10 0.76 13.59
C PRO A 183 -12.37 -0.56 13.31
N ARG A 184 -11.22 -0.48 12.61
CA ARG A 184 -10.38 -1.64 12.28
C ARG A 184 -9.80 -2.29 13.53
N GLN A 185 -9.33 -1.48 14.49
CA GLN A 185 -8.79 -1.96 15.76
C GLN A 185 -9.88 -2.52 16.67
N ILE A 186 -11.07 -1.93 16.69
CA ILE A 186 -12.24 -2.48 17.40
C ILE A 186 -12.60 -3.86 16.87
N GLN A 187 -12.69 -3.99 15.54
CA GLN A 187 -12.99 -5.28 14.91
C GLN A 187 -11.92 -6.33 15.27
N ALA A 188 -10.64 -5.99 15.12
CA ALA A 188 -9.54 -6.91 15.42
C ALA A 188 -9.54 -7.33 16.91
N ALA A 189 -9.77 -6.39 17.83
CA ALA A 189 -9.85 -6.68 19.26
C ALA A 189 -11.01 -7.64 19.59
N ARG A 190 -12.18 -7.44 18.98
CA ARG A 190 -13.34 -8.33 19.15
C ARG A 190 -13.09 -9.74 18.62
N GLU A 191 -12.50 -9.85 17.43
CA GLU A 191 -12.17 -11.14 16.81
C GLU A 191 -11.15 -11.93 17.66
N GLN A 192 -10.20 -11.24 18.29
CA GLN A 192 -9.16 -11.85 19.11
C GLN A 192 -9.57 -12.03 20.59
N GLY A 193 -10.72 -11.49 21.01
CA GLY A 193 -11.09 -11.41 22.42
C GLY A 193 -10.11 -10.59 23.26
N ALA A 194 -9.41 -9.63 22.64
CA ALA A 194 -8.39 -8.80 23.28
C ALA A 194 -8.97 -7.49 23.81
N ALA A 195 -8.36 -6.95 24.86
CA ALA A 195 -8.73 -5.63 25.38
C ALA A 195 -8.25 -4.51 24.45
N LEU A 196 -9.03 -3.44 24.34
CA LEU A 196 -8.68 -2.23 23.60
C LEU A 196 -9.02 -1.02 24.47
N SER A 197 -8.07 -0.10 24.61
CA SER A 197 -8.29 1.15 25.36
C SER A 197 -8.01 2.35 24.48
N LEU A 198 -8.63 3.48 24.83
CA LEU A 198 -8.49 4.75 24.14
C LEU A 198 -8.14 5.83 25.16
N LEU A 199 -7.14 6.64 24.83
CA LEU A 199 -6.80 7.86 25.56
C LEU A 199 -7.13 9.05 24.68
N ILE A 200 -7.82 10.04 25.24
CA ILE A 200 -7.90 11.38 24.67
C ILE A 200 -7.20 12.35 25.62
N LEU A 201 -6.35 13.19 25.06
CA LEU A 201 -5.44 14.08 25.78
C LEU A 201 -5.66 15.51 25.28
N ASP A 202 -5.53 16.48 26.17
CA ASP A 202 -5.60 17.90 25.83
C ASP A 202 -4.55 18.68 26.62
N ILE A 203 -3.89 19.62 25.94
CA ILE A 203 -2.89 20.49 26.57
C ILE A 203 -3.57 21.52 27.45
N ASP A 204 -3.29 21.46 28.74
CA ASP A 204 -3.88 22.35 29.72
C ASP A 204 -3.46 23.81 29.46
N HIS A 205 -4.44 24.71 29.45
CA HIS A 205 -4.23 26.15 29.29
C HIS A 205 -3.51 26.55 27.99
N PHE A 206 -3.61 25.73 26.93
CA PHE A 206 -2.93 26.02 25.66
C PHE A 206 -3.33 27.37 25.04
N LYS A 207 -4.60 27.77 25.15
CA LYS A 207 -5.03 29.12 24.77
C LYS A 207 -4.24 30.22 25.50
N SER A 208 -3.95 30.06 26.79
CA SER A 208 -3.16 31.04 27.54
C SER A 208 -1.71 31.10 27.05
N VAL A 209 -1.14 29.98 26.62
CA VAL A 209 0.18 29.94 25.96
C VAL A 209 0.15 30.76 24.66
N ASN A 210 -0.86 30.55 23.82
CA ASN A 210 -1.04 31.31 22.58
C ASN A 210 -1.25 32.80 22.84
N ASP A 211 -2.10 33.16 23.81
CA ASP A 211 -2.41 34.55 24.13
C ASP A 211 -1.19 35.29 24.70
N GLN A 212 -0.32 34.61 25.45
CA GLN A 212 0.86 35.19 26.09
C GLN A 212 2.08 35.23 25.18
N TYR A 213 2.33 34.18 24.39
CA TYR A 213 3.58 33.99 23.64
C TYR A 213 3.38 34.00 22.11
N GLY A 214 2.13 34.03 21.64
CA GLY A 214 1.78 33.99 20.23
C GLY A 214 1.70 32.58 19.64
N HIS A 215 0.98 32.48 18.52
CA HIS A 215 0.71 31.20 17.86
C HIS A 215 1.95 30.43 17.42
N LEU A 216 3.03 31.10 17.03
CA LEU A 216 4.28 30.43 16.65
C LEU A 216 4.89 29.63 17.82
N ILE A 217 4.80 30.15 19.04
CA ILE A 217 5.26 29.46 20.25
C ILE A 217 4.29 28.33 20.60
N GLY A 218 2.99 28.53 20.45
CA GLY A 218 2.00 27.46 20.60
C GLY A 218 2.23 26.30 19.63
N ASP A 219 2.52 26.59 18.37
CA ASP A 219 2.84 25.60 17.34
C ASP A 219 4.09 24.78 17.72
N GLN A 220 5.13 25.44 18.24
CA GLN A 220 6.33 24.74 18.74
C GLN A 220 6.00 23.86 19.96
N VAL A 221 5.16 24.32 20.88
CA VAL A 221 4.70 23.50 22.01
C VAL A 221 3.97 22.25 21.51
N LEU A 222 3.10 22.37 20.51
CA LEU A 222 2.40 21.22 19.91
C LEU A 222 3.38 20.23 19.29
N GLN A 223 4.40 20.72 18.57
CA GLN A 223 5.44 19.89 17.98
C GLN A 223 6.24 19.12 19.04
N LEU A 224 6.66 19.82 20.10
CA LEU A 224 7.44 19.20 21.17
C LEU A 224 6.63 18.20 21.99
N VAL A 225 5.34 18.48 22.25
CA VAL A 225 4.43 17.53 22.91
C VAL A 225 4.26 16.30 22.03
N ALA A 226 4.01 16.48 20.74
CA ALA A 226 3.88 15.38 19.78
C ALA A 226 5.14 14.51 19.71
N GLU A 227 6.32 15.13 19.67
CA GLU A 227 7.60 14.43 19.70
C GLU A 227 7.78 13.65 21.00
N ARG A 228 7.46 14.24 22.15
CA ARG A 228 7.60 13.56 23.44
C ARG A 228 6.62 12.40 23.56
N LEU A 229 5.40 12.54 23.04
CA LEU A 229 4.42 11.47 22.95
C LEU A 229 4.95 10.32 22.08
N SER A 230 5.38 10.60 20.85
CA SER A 230 5.81 9.56 19.90
C SER A 230 6.99 8.73 20.40
N HIS A 231 7.98 9.35 21.03
CA HIS A 231 9.13 8.65 21.64
C HIS A 231 8.76 7.76 22.83
N ASN A 232 7.57 7.92 23.40
CA ASN A 232 7.12 7.21 24.59
C ASN A 232 6.01 6.19 24.31
N MET A 233 5.64 5.99 23.05
CA MET A 233 4.71 4.95 22.60
C MET A 233 5.46 3.70 22.13
N ARG A 234 4.80 2.54 22.24
CA ARG A 234 5.31 1.29 21.64
C ARG A 234 5.16 1.33 20.12
N PHE A 235 5.91 0.48 19.40
CA PHE A 235 5.88 0.41 17.93
C PHE A 235 4.47 0.21 17.32
N TYR A 236 3.55 -0.40 18.06
CA TYR A 236 2.16 -0.66 17.61
C TYR A 236 1.13 0.31 18.20
N GLU A 237 1.56 1.31 18.97
CA GLU A 237 0.71 2.36 19.54
C GLU A 237 0.91 3.64 18.73
N THR A 238 -0.10 4.06 18.00
CA THR A 238 -0.03 5.24 17.14
C THR A 238 -0.71 6.41 17.85
N PRO A 239 0.01 7.51 18.15
CA PRO A 239 -0.61 8.75 18.58
C PRO A 239 -1.15 9.54 17.39
N PHE A 240 -2.30 10.17 17.58
CA PHE A 240 -2.99 10.98 16.59
C PHE A 240 -3.16 12.41 17.10
N ARG A 241 -3.03 13.41 16.23
CA ARG A 241 -3.53 14.76 16.52
C ARG A 241 -4.99 14.84 16.07
N TYR A 242 -5.89 14.92 17.03
CA TYR A 242 -7.33 14.87 16.78
C TYR A 242 -7.89 16.23 16.36
N GLY A 243 -7.37 17.32 16.92
CA GLY A 243 -7.70 18.68 16.48
C GLY A 243 -7.18 19.73 17.45
N GLY A 244 -6.70 20.87 16.95
CA GLY A 244 -6.18 21.95 17.82
C GLY A 244 -5.05 21.44 18.74
N GLU A 245 -5.30 21.46 20.05
CA GLU A 245 -4.43 20.96 21.12
C GLU A 245 -4.78 19.54 21.64
N GLU A 246 -5.70 18.85 20.96
CA GLU A 246 -6.18 17.52 21.34
C GLU A 246 -5.43 16.41 20.61
N PHE A 247 -5.05 15.38 21.38
CA PHE A 247 -4.38 14.17 20.90
C PHE A 247 -5.17 12.94 21.31
N VAL A 248 -5.07 11.87 20.53
CA VAL A 248 -5.71 10.59 20.83
C VAL A 248 -4.70 9.46 20.67
N VAL A 249 -4.78 8.43 21.50
CA VAL A 249 -3.93 7.24 21.41
C VAL A 249 -4.80 6.00 21.51
N ILE A 250 -4.65 5.09 20.52
CA ILE A 250 -5.28 3.78 20.53
C ILE A 250 -4.30 2.77 21.14
N LEU A 251 -4.73 2.10 22.22
CA LEU A 251 -3.92 1.13 22.95
C LEU A 251 -4.45 -0.29 22.73
N ASN A 252 -3.80 -1.01 21.82
CA ASN A 252 -4.14 -2.39 21.48
C ASN A 252 -3.71 -3.36 22.59
N SER A 253 -4.51 -4.41 22.83
CA SER A 253 -4.24 -5.44 23.85
C SER A 253 -3.95 -4.86 25.24
N THR A 254 -4.63 -3.77 25.59
CA THR A 254 -4.39 -3.02 26.82
C THR A 254 -5.66 -2.99 27.66
N SER A 255 -5.55 -3.33 28.95
CA SER A 255 -6.66 -3.28 29.90
C SER A 255 -6.87 -1.85 30.44
N ALA A 256 -8.03 -1.64 31.07
CA ALA A 256 -8.35 -0.40 31.80
C ALA A 256 -7.23 0.07 32.74
N ASP A 257 -6.82 -0.78 33.69
CA ASP A 257 -5.78 -0.42 34.66
C ASP A 257 -4.44 -0.08 33.97
N ALA A 258 -4.09 -0.81 32.91
CA ALA A 258 -2.88 -0.54 32.14
C ALA A 258 -2.97 0.78 31.38
N ALA A 259 -4.12 1.09 30.78
CA ALA A 259 -4.37 2.35 30.11
C ALA A 259 -4.33 3.55 31.07
N LEU A 260 -4.86 3.39 32.28
CA LEU A 260 -4.78 4.38 33.35
C LEU A 260 -3.32 4.67 33.72
N MET A 261 -2.51 3.62 33.95
CA MET A 261 -1.08 3.76 34.24
C MET A 261 -0.32 4.44 33.09
N ILE A 262 -0.68 4.15 31.84
CA ILE A 262 -0.10 4.82 30.67
C ILE A 262 -0.49 6.30 30.67
N GLY A 263 -1.75 6.64 30.92
CA GLY A 263 -2.22 8.03 31.06
C GLY A 263 -1.47 8.80 32.14
N ASP A 264 -1.33 8.24 33.34
CA ASP A 264 -0.55 8.81 34.44
C ASP A 264 0.92 9.02 34.10
N ARG A 265 1.51 8.07 33.37
CA ARG A 265 2.89 8.18 32.88
C ARG A 265 3.02 9.34 31.90
N LEU A 266 2.06 9.52 30.99
CA LEU A 266 2.08 10.63 30.03
C LEU A 266 1.90 11.98 30.73
N CYS A 267 0.99 12.10 31.71
CA CYS A 267 0.85 13.33 32.50
C CYS A 267 2.18 13.72 33.16
N ARG A 268 2.88 12.78 33.80
CA ARG A 268 4.21 13.00 34.39
C ARG A 268 5.28 13.34 33.35
N LEU A 269 5.32 12.60 32.25
CA LEU A 269 6.27 12.82 31.16
C LEU A 269 6.18 14.25 30.58
N ILE A 270 4.97 14.75 30.39
CA ILE A 270 4.73 16.12 29.90
C ILE A 270 4.97 17.13 31.05
N GLY A 271 4.37 16.92 32.21
CA GLY A 271 4.32 17.89 33.31
C GLY A 271 5.63 18.07 34.09
N ASP A 272 6.42 17.01 34.29
CA ASP A 272 7.62 17.05 35.13
C ASP A 272 8.84 17.64 34.40
N HIS A 273 8.77 17.76 33.07
CA HIS A 273 9.89 18.19 32.24
C HIS A 273 9.50 19.42 31.42
N PRO A 274 10.04 20.61 31.74
CA PRO A 274 9.82 21.81 30.92
C PRO A 274 10.17 21.59 29.45
N PHE A 275 9.49 22.31 28.58
CA PHE A 275 9.77 22.35 27.16
C PHE A 275 10.66 23.54 26.85
N ALA A 276 11.87 23.28 26.34
CA ALA A 276 12.75 24.32 25.83
C ALA A 276 12.24 24.78 24.45
N VAL A 277 11.45 25.85 24.45
CA VAL A 277 10.78 26.35 23.23
C VAL A 277 11.69 27.29 22.43
N SER A 278 12.61 27.98 23.10
CA SER A 278 13.71 28.73 22.46
C SER A 278 14.93 28.73 23.37
N GLU A 279 16.06 29.31 22.92
CA GLU A 279 17.30 29.42 23.71
C GLU A 279 17.10 30.10 25.07
N THR A 280 16.06 30.92 25.22
CA THR A 280 15.81 31.71 26.44
C THR A 280 14.44 31.45 27.06
N LEU A 281 13.65 30.49 26.57
CA LEU A 281 12.29 30.26 27.04
C LEU A 281 12.01 28.78 27.28
N ASP A 282 11.83 28.44 28.55
CA ASP A 282 11.30 27.16 29.00
C ASP A 282 9.85 27.33 29.43
N LEU A 283 8.96 26.43 28.96
CA LEU A 283 7.55 26.41 29.35
C LEU A 283 7.21 25.13 30.10
N SER A 284 6.58 25.27 31.26
CA SER A 284 5.92 24.16 31.96
C SER A 284 4.54 23.95 31.38
N ILE A 285 4.33 22.79 30.77
CA ILE A 285 3.08 22.40 30.11
C ILE A 285 2.57 21.14 30.80
N THR A 286 1.27 21.08 31.06
CA THR A 286 0.61 19.87 31.56
C THR A 286 -0.47 19.40 30.59
N ILE A 287 -0.92 18.17 30.77
CA ILE A 287 -2.02 17.60 29.98
C ILE A 287 -3.06 16.99 30.90
N SER A 288 -4.32 17.10 30.50
CA SER A 288 -5.41 16.32 31.07
C SER A 288 -5.70 15.12 30.15
N VAL A 289 -6.05 13.97 30.74
CA VAL A 289 -6.27 12.72 30.00
C VAL A 289 -7.59 12.07 30.40
N GLY A 290 -8.41 11.73 29.41
CA GLY A 290 -9.57 10.87 29.55
C GLY A 290 -9.28 9.48 29.01
N VAL A 291 -9.61 8.44 29.78
CA VAL A 291 -9.41 7.04 29.41
C VAL A 291 -10.76 6.34 29.26
N SER A 292 -10.92 5.55 28.20
CA SER A 292 -12.02 4.61 28.05
C SER A 292 -11.51 3.25 27.54
N CYS A 293 -12.28 2.20 27.79
CA CYS A 293 -11.97 0.84 27.34
C CYS A 293 -13.15 0.24 26.60
N LEU A 294 -12.85 -0.49 25.52
CA LEU A 294 -13.84 -1.14 24.68
C LEU A 294 -14.69 -2.11 25.49
N THR A 295 -16.01 -1.97 25.38
CA THR A 295 -17.00 -2.86 25.98
C THR A 295 -17.83 -3.55 24.88
N SER A 296 -18.68 -4.50 25.30
CA SER A 296 -19.65 -5.15 24.41
C SER A 296 -20.68 -4.17 23.84
N ASP A 297 -20.92 -3.06 24.52
CA ASP A 297 -22.01 -2.13 24.23
C ASP A 297 -21.57 -1.00 23.29
N ASP A 298 -20.27 -0.84 23.06
CA ASP A 298 -19.75 0.16 22.13
C ASP A 298 -20.12 -0.19 20.67
N ASP A 299 -20.32 0.83 19.85
CA ASP A 299 -20.59 0.67 18.42
C ASP A 299 -19.33 0.31 17.61
N GLU A 300 -19.52 -0.29 16.43
CA GLU A 300 -18.43 -0.72 15.54
C GLU A 300 -17.56 0.44 15.03
N ARG A 301 -18.10 1.67 15.01
CA ARG A 301 -17.34 2.86 14.57
C ARG A 301 -16.54 3.49 15.72
N GLY A 302 -16.74 3.05 16.96
CA GLY A 302 -16.05 3.56 18.15
C GLY A 302 -16.50 4.94 18.62
N VAL A 303 -17.66 5.42 18.18
CA VAL A 303 -18.18 6.74 18.56
C VAL A 303 -18.47 6.80 20.06
N SER A 304 -19.12 5.78 20.60
CA SER A 304 -19.42 5.62 22.03
C SER A 304 -18.16 5.46 22.90
N LEU A 305 -17.15 4.75 22.40
CA LEU A 305 -15.85 4.61 23.07
C LEU A 305 -15.13 5.97 23.20
N LEU A 306 -15.11 6.74 22.11
CA LEU A 306 -14.52 8.07 22.07
C LEU A 306 -15.30 9.06 22.95
N ASP A 307 -16.63 9.04 22.90
CA ASP A 307 -17.48 9.90 23.73
C ASP A 307 -17.23 9.68 25.23
N ARG A 308 -17.07 8.43 25.67
CA ARG A 308 -16.68 8.14 27.06
C ARG A 308 -15.29 8.68 27.42
N ALA A 309 -14.32 8.57 26.51
CA ALA A 309 -13.00 9.15 26.74
C ALA A 309 -13.09 10.68 26.88
N ASP A 310 -13.85 11.34 26.01
CA ASP A 310 -14.05 12.80 26.03
C ASP A 310 -14.74 13.28 27.31
N GLN A 311 -15.79 12.57 27.75
CA GLN A 311 -16.44 12.85 29.03
C GLN A 311 -15.48 12.72 30.21
N ASN A 312 -14.56 11.74 30.18
CA ASN A 312 -13.55 11.58 31.22
C ASN A 312 -12.47 12.68 31.14
N LEU A 313 -12.09 13.11 29.95
CA LEU A 313 -11.19 14.26 29.78
C LEU A 313 -11.81 15.55 30.32
N LEU A 314 -13.10 15.78 30.07
CA LEU A 314 -13.82 16.91 30.63
C LEU A 314 -13.82 16.87 32.16
N LYS A 315 -14.06 15.70 32.77
CA LYS A 315 -13.94 15.52 34.23
C LYS A 315 -12.52 15.85 34.72
N ALA A 316 -11.48 15.35 34.04
CA ALA A 316 -10.09 15.66 34.39
C ALA A 316 -9.84 17.18 34.40
N LYS A 317 -10.35 17.90 33.39
CA LYS A 317 -10.26 19.37 33.31
C LYS A 317 -11.02 20.06 34.45
N LEU A 318 -12.21 19.58 34.82
CA LEU A 318 -13.05 20.16 35.87
C LEU A 318 -12.50 19.90 37.28
N GLU A 319 -11.86 18.76 37.51
CA GLU A 319 -11.32 18.39 38.82
C GLU A 319 -9.96 19.04 39.12
N GLY A 320 -9.42 19.84 38.21
CA GLY A 320 -8.22 20.65 38.43
C GLY A 320 -7.06 20.37 37.47
N ARG A 321 -7.31 19.69 36.34
CA ARG A 321 -6.32 19.43 35.28
C ARG A 321 -5.13 18.59 35.73
N ASN A 322 -4.13 18.42 34.84
CA ASN A 322 -2.90 17.66 35.05
C ASN A 322 -3.14 16.28 35.70
N ARG A 323 -4.08 15.53 35.12
CA ARG A 323 -4.51 14.23 35.67
C ARG A 323 -5.15 13.36 34.61
N VAL A 324 -5.25 12.08 34.97
CA VAL A 324 -6.03 11.09 34.25
C VAL A 324 -7.36 10.82 34.95
N VAL A 325 -8.43 10.62 34.19
CA VAL A 325 -9.72 10.13 34.68
C VAL A 325 -10.19 8.98 33.79
N GLN A 326 -10.82 7.98 34.40
CA GLN A 326 -11.40 6.82 33.72
C GLN A 326 -12.82 6.55 34.23
N SER A 327 -13.64 5.93 33.38
CA SER A 327 -14.93 5.31 33.70
C SER A 327 -14.79 3.81 33.93
#